data_AF-A0A2T4XUY3-F1
#
_entry.id   AF-A0A2T4XUY3-F1
#
_cell.length_a   1.000
_cell.length_b   1.000
_cell.length_c   1.000
_cell.angle_alpha   90.00
_cell.angle_beta   90.00
_cell.angle_gamma   90.00
#
_symmetry.space_group_name_H-M   'P 1'
#
loop_
_entity.id
_entity.type
_entity.pdbx_description
1 polymer ?
#
loop_
_entity_poly.entity_id
_entity_poly.type
_entity_poly.pdbx_seq_one_letter_code
_entity_poly.pdbx_strand_id
1 'polypeptide(L)'
;MKGHALKISDAAIALIKNHQGLSLAKYRDEYGLWVIGYGHVIRDRETFNGLITPSEAEYLLHKDIQLCERLLRENMARPLTQQQHDALVLMLFSFGETSSLPQAVLQTVARV
;
A
#
# COMPACT_ATOMS: atom_id res chain seq x y z
N MET A 1 16.01 11.53 -19.96
CA MET A 1 15.39 10.20 -20.11
C MET A 1 14.02 10.24 -19.45
N LYS A 2 12.93 10.02 -20.20
CA LYS A 2 11.59 9.92 -19.59
C LYS A 2 11.53 8.56 -18.88
N GLY A 3 11.87 8.54 -17.59
CA GLY A 3 11.75 7.34 -16.76
C GLY A 3 10.27 6.97 -16.69
N HIS A 4 9.91 5.81 -17.23
CA HIS A 4 8.57 5.29 -17.05
C HIS A 4 8.37 5.07 -15.55
N ALA A 5 7.30 5.62 -15.00
CA ALA A 5 6.96 5.37 -13.61
C ALA A 5 6.74 3.86 -13.44
N LEU A 6 7.52 3.24 -12.55
CA LEU A 6 7.32 1.84 -12.19
C LEU A 6 5.93 1.67 -11.59
N LYS A 7 5.34 0.52 -11.87
CA LYS A 7 4.07 0.07 -11.30
C LYS A 7 4.30 -1.26 -10.63
N ILE A 8 3.65 -1.52 -9.51
CA ILE A 8 3.72 -2.81 -8.84
C ILE A 8 3.29 -3.94 -9.79
N SER A 9 3.95 -5.10 -9.69
CA SER A 9 3.55 -6.28 -10.46
C SER A 9 2.29 -6.94 -9.91
N ASP A 10 1.56 -7.65 -10.77
CA ASP A 10 0.38 -8.44 -10.37
C ASP A 10 0.73 -9.52 -9.33
N ALA A 11 1.94 -10.08 -9.40
CA ALA A 11 2.43 -11.05 -8.43
C ALA A 11 2.57 -10.43 -7.03
N ALA A 12 3.11 -9.21 -6.94
CA ALA A 12 3.21 -8.50 -5.67
C ALA A 12 1.83 -8.06 -5.15
N ILE A 13 0.91 -7.65 -6.03
CA ILE A 13 -0.50 -7.39 -5.64
C ILE A 13 -1.14 -8.64 -5.04
N ALA A 14 -0.95 -9.81 -5.66
CA ALA A 14 -1.49 -11.07 -5.16
C ALA A 14 -0.94 -11.41 -3.75
N LEU A 15 0.34 -11.14 -3.51
CA LEU A 15 0.95 -11.31 -2.18
C LEU A 15 0.34 -10.36 -1.13
N ILE A 16 0.12 -9.08 -1.48
CA ILE A 16 -0.55 -8.13 -0.57
C ILE A 16 -1.93 -8.65 -0.18
N LYS A 17 -2.74 -9.06 -1.17
CA LYS A 17 -4.09 -9.59 -0.92
C LYS A 17 -4.07 -10.82 -0.02
N ASN A 18 -3.12 -11.73 -0.26
CA ASN A 18 -2.99 -12.95 0.52
C ASN A 18 -2.58 -12.67 1.97
N HIS A 19 -1.70 -11.69 2.20
CA HIS A 19 -1.25 -11.32 3.55
C HIS A 19 -2.30 -10.54 4.33
N GLN A 20 -3.00 -9.59 3.67
CA GLN A 20 -4.00 -8.74 4.33
C GLN A 20 -5.32 -9.46 4.57
N GLY A 21 -5.73 -10.33 3.65
CA GLY A 21 -7.08 -10.87 3.62
C GLY A 21 -8.10 -9.83 3.16
N LEU A 22 -9.32 -10.29 2.86
CA LEU A 22 -10.42 -9.44 2.39
C LEU A 22 -11.50 -9.33 3.47
N SER A 23 -11.82 -8.10 3.86
CA SER A 23 -13.04 -7.81 4.64
C SER A 23 -14.00 -6.92 3.87
N LEU A 24 -15.19 -7.43 3.57
CA LEU A 24 -16.24 -6.64 2.91
C LEU A 24 -16.98 -5.72 3.88
N ALA A 25 -16.93 -6.01 5.18
CA ALA A 25 -17.45 -5.14 6.23
C ALA A 25 -16.31 -4.31 6.82
N LYS A 26 -16.59 -3.07 7.22
CA LYS A 26 -15.63 -2.33 8.05
C LYS A 26 -15.55 -2.95 9.44
N TYR A 27 -14.35 -3.02 10.00
CA TYR A 27 -14.09 -3.49 11.36
C TYR A 27 -13.08 -2.56 12.04
N ARG A 28 -12.89 -2.73 13.35
CA ARG A 28 -11.79 -2.08 14.07
C ARG A 28 -10.60 -3.03 14.17
N ASP A 29 -9.43 -2.56 13.76
CA ASP A 29 -8.18 -3.31 13.93
C ASP A 29 -7.70 -3.29 15.39
N GLU A 30 -6.54 -3.90 15.64
CA GLU A 30 -5.92 -3.96 16.97
C GLU A 30 -5.51 -2.58 17.54
N TYR A 31 -5.39 -1.57 16.67
CA TYR A 31 -5.08 -0.18 17.03
C TYR A 31 -6.35 0.69 17.18
N GLY A 32 -7.54 0.10 16.98
CA GLY A 32 -8.83 0.78 17.10
C GLY A 32 -9.22 1.62 15.89
N LEU A 33 -8.48 1.52 14.77
CA LEU A 33 -8.76 2.22 13.52
C LEU A 33 -9.85 1.49 12.73
N TRP A 34 -10.69 2.25 12.02
CA TRP A 34 -11.68 1.68 11.12
C TRP A 34 -11.02 1.25 9.81
N VAL A 35 -11.12 -0.03 9.49
CA VAL A 35 -10.49 -0.64 8.31
C VAL A 35 -11.50 -1.43 7.47
N ILE A 36 -11.29 -1.51 6.15
CA ILE A 36 -12.14 -2.25 5.21
C ILE A 36 -11.33 -2.76 4.00
N GLY A 37 -11.85 -3.72 3.24
CA GLY A 37 -11.19 -4.25 2.04
C GLY A 37 -9.93 -5.03 2.39
N TYR A 38 -8.83 -4.73 1.69
CA TYR A 38 -7.51 -5.31 1.93
C TYR A 38 -6.68 -4.44 2.90
N GLY A 39 -7.23 -4.16 4.08
CA GLY A 39 -6.55 -3.36 5.12
C GLY A 39 -6.58 -1.84 4.89
N HIS A 40 -7.50 -1.33 4.08
CA HIS A 40 -7.64 0.11 3.84
C HIS A 40 -8.17 0.82 5.09
N VAL A 41 -7.40 1.78 5.61
CA VAL A 41 -7.81 2.63 6.73
C VAL A 41 -8.80 3.69 6.24
N ILE A 42 -10.00 3.68 6.81
CA ILE A 42 -11.07 4.63 6.46
C ILE A 42 -10.71 6.01 7.02
N ARG A 43 -10.56 6.99 6.14
CA ARG A 43 -10.22 8.37 6.49
C ARG A 43 -11.49 9.20 6.74
N ASP A 44 -11.37 10.34 7.42
CA ASP A 44 -12.52 11.16 7.87
C ASP A 44 -13.55 11.55 6.79
N ARG A 45 -13.14 11.57 5.51
CA ARG A 45 -14.01 11.92 4.38
C ARG A 45 -14.64 10.71 3.69
N GLU A 46 -14.28 9.51 4.09
CA GLU A 46 -14.75 8.26 3.50
C GLU A 46 -15.86 7.68 4.38
N THR A 47 -17.01 7.43 3.77
CA THR A 47 -18.17 6.87 4.47
C THR A 47 -18.58 5.55 3.82
N PHE A 48 -18.63 4.50 4.63
CA PHE A 48 -19.08 3.17 4.22
C PHE A 48 -20.24 2.78 5.14
N ASN A 49 -21.43 2.70 4.56
CA ASN A 49 -22.70 2.47 5.27
C ASN A 49 -23.17 1.01 5.18
N GLY A 50 -22.39 0.13 4.56
CA GLY A 50 -22.72 -1.28 4.38
C GLY A 50 -21.52 -2.09 3.92
N LEU A 51 -21.78 -3.29 3.42
CA LEU A 51 -20.77 -4.11 2.79
C LEU A 51 -20.32 -3.48 1.47
N ILE A 52 -19.02 -3.56 1.20
CA ILE A 52 -18.49 -3.31 -0.14
C ILE A 52 -18.47 -4.59 -0.96
N THR A 53 -18.37 -4.45 -2.27
CA THR A 53 -18.11 -5.53 -3.22
C THR A 53 -16.62 -5.85 -3.29
N PRO A 54 -16.24 -7.05 -3.76
CA PRO A 54 -14.83 -7.35 -4.04
C PRO A 54 -14.20 -6.34 -5.00
N SER A 55 -14.92 -5.88 -6.03
CA SER A 55 -14.41 -4.87 -6.97
C SER A 55 -14.15 -3.51 -6.33
N GLU A 56 -14.96 -3.10 -5.35
CA GLU A 56 -14.69 -1.89 -4.56
C GLU A 56 -13.47 -2.08 -3.64
N ALA A 57 -13.29 -3.26 -3.05
CA ALA A 57 -12.10 -3.57 -2.26
C ALA A 57 -10.81 -3.53 -3.12
N GLU A 58 -10.87 -4.06 -4.33
CA GLU A 58 -9.80 -3.98 -5.34
C GLU A 58 -9.47 -2.52 -5.68
N TYR A 59 -10.50 -1.71 -5.88
CA TYR A 59 -10.33 -0.29 -6.17
C TYR A 59 -9.63 0.46 -5.02
N LEU A 60 -10.01 0.18 -3.76
CA LEU A 60 -9.34 0.74 -2.58
C LEU A 60 -7.89 0.31 -2.50
N LEU A 61 -7.60 -0.98 -2.69
CA LEU A 61 -6.23 -1.50 -2.71
C LEU A 61 -5.38 -0.80 -3.78
N HIS A 62 -5.91 -0.63 -4.99
CA HIS A 62 -5.20 0.09 -6.05
C HIS A 62 -4.96 1.57 -5.73
N LYS A 63 -5.87 2.23 -5.00
CA LYS A 63 -5.66 3.60 -4.52
C LYS A 63 -4.51 3.68 -3.52
N ASP A 64 -4.47 2.76 -2.56
CA ASP A 64 -3.42 2.74 -1.53
C ASP A 64 -2.05 2.39 -2.14
N ILE A 65 -2.01 1.48 -3.12
CA ILE A 65 -0.81 1.20 -3.92
C ILE A 65 -0.35 2.47 -4.65
N GLN A 66 -1.25 3.21 -5.32
CA GLN A 66 -0.88 4.44 -6.02
C GLN A 66 -0.32 5.51 -5.08
N LEU A 67 -0.80 5.56 -3.83
CA LEU A 67 -0.22 6.43 -2.80
C LEU A 67 1.20 5.98 -2.45
N CYS A 68 1.42 4.69 -2.23
CA CYS A 68 2.75 4.12 -1.98
C CYS A 68 3.73 4.41 -3.14
N GLU A 69 3.33 4.16 -4.38
CA GLU A 69 4.14 4.41 -5.57
C GLU A 69 4.50 5.89 -5.73
N ARG A 70 3.58 6.79 -5.37
CA ARG A 70 3.85 8.24 -5.35
C ARG A 70 4.89 8.58 -4.30
N LEU A 71 4.75 8.08 -3.08
CA LEU A 71 5.70 8.30 -2.00
C LEU A 71 7.09 7.77 -2.36
N LEU A 72 7.18 6.58 -2.96
CA LEU A 72 8.46 6.05 -3.46
C LEU A 72 9.05 6.98 -4.52
N ARG A 73 8.26 7.45 -5.48
CA ARG A 73 8.74 8.36 -6.54
C ARG A 73 9.26 9.69 -5.98
N GLU A 74 8.61 10.23 -4.97
CA GLU A 74 8.97 11.52 -4.35
C GLU A 74 10.22 11.42 -3.48
N ASN A 75 10.50 10.25 -2.88
CA ASN A 75 11.57 10.08 -1.91
C ASN A 75 12.80 9.31 -2.43
N MET A 76 12.70 8.63 -3.58
CA MET A 76 13.81 7.84 -4.12
C MET A 76 14.74 8.70 -4.98
N ALA A 77 15.96 8.91 -4.47
CA ALA A 77 17.00 9.66 -5.19
C ALA A 77 17.64 8.89 -6.35
N ARG A 78 17.48 7.55 -6.39
CA ARG A 78 18.06 6.66 -7.40
C ARG A 78 16.95 5.88 -8.12
N PRO A 79 17.13 5.55 -9.42
CA PRO A 79 16.22 4.66 -10.12
C PRO A 79 16.17 3.29 -9.43
N LEU A 80 14.97 2.74 -9.28
CA LEU A 80 14.74 1.40 -8.76
C LEU A 80 14.64 0.40 -9.91
N THR A 81 14.97 -0.86 -9.64
CA THR A 81 14.50 -1.98 -10.47
C THR A 81 13.05 -2.32 -10.14
N GLN A 82 12.36 -3.03 -11.05
CA GLN A 82 10.99 -3.50 -10.80
C GLN A 82 10.88 -4.34 -9.51
N GLN A 83 11.87 -5.21 -9.25
CA GLN A 83 11.91 -6.06 -8.06
C GLN A 83 12.09 -5.25 -6.78
N GLN A 84 12.95 -4.23 -6.80
CA GLN A 84 13.14 -3.32 -5.66
C GLN A 84 11.87 -2.51 -5.38
N HIS A 85 11.22 -2.04 -6.44
CA HIS A 85 9.94 -1.33 -6.33
C HIS A 85 8.86 -2.21 -5.69
N ASP A 86 8.66 -3.43 -6.20
CA ASP A 86 7.68 -4.38 -5.65
C ASP A 86 7.94 -4.71 -4.18
N ALA A 87 9.21 -4.97 -3.82
CA ALA A 87 9.61 -5.27 -2.45
C ALA A 87 9.33 -4.11 -1.49
N LEU A 88 9.57 -2.87 -1.93
CA LEU A 88 9.28 -1.69 -1.12
C LEU A 88 7.78 -1.50 -0.92
N VAL A 89 6.95 -1.69 -1.95
CA VAL A 89 5.49 -1.58 -1.77
C VAL A 89 4.97 -2.68 -0.84
N LEU A 90 5.41 -3.93 -1.00
CA LEU A 90 5.08 -5.03 -0.09
C LEU A 90 5.46 -4.73 1.36
N MET A 91 6.64 -4.13 1.55
CA MET A 91 7.13 -3.70 2.85
C MET A 91 6.20 -2.65 3.48
N LEU A 92 5.74 -1.66 2.72
CA LEU A 92 4.82 -0.62 3.23
C LEU A 92 3.48 -1.21 3.68
N PHE A 93 2.95 -2.18 2.95
CA PHE A 93 1.75 -2.90 3.38
C PHE A 93 1.98 -3.79 4.61
N SER A 94 3.24 -4.17 4.91
CA SER A 94 3.56 -5.01 6.07
C SER A 94 3.67 -4.22 7.38
N PHE A 95 3.91 -2.89 7.34
CA PHE A 95 4.13 -2.07 8.53
C PHE A 95 2.89 -1.33 9.05
N GLY A 96 1.75 -1.40 8.35
CA GLY A 96 0.57 -0.60 8.65
C GLY A 96 0.81 0.92 8.51
N GLU A 97 -0.26 1.72 8.43
CA GLU A 97 -0.15 3.19 8.33
C GLU A 97 0.41 3.87 9.61
N THR A 98 0.79 3.12 10.65
CA THR A 98 1.30 3.69 11.93
C THR A 98 2.76 4.12 11.89
N SER A 99 3.49 3.89 10.80
CA SER A 99 4.81 4.47 10.63
C SER A 99 4.75 5.61 9.63
N SER A 100 4.94 6.85 10.11
CA SER A 100 5.61 7.87 9.32
C SER A 100 6.78 7.17 8.65
N LEU A 101 6.72 6.94 7.32
CA LEU A 101 7.74 6.28 6.52
C LEU A 101 9.10 6.56 7.14
N PRO A 102 9.68 5.63 7.93
CA PRO A 102 10.77 6.03 8.77
C PRO A 102 11.91 6.35 7.82
N GLN A 103 12.62 7.44 8.10
CA GLN A 103 13.86 7.82 7.41
C GLN A 103 14.78 6.60 7.20
N ALA A 104 14.63 5.57 8.03
CA ALA A 104 15.19 4.21 7.88
C ALA A 104 14.94 3.54 6.51
N VAL A 105 13.73 3.56 5.93
CA VAL A 105 13.45 2.88 4.64
C VAL A 105 14.19 3.58 3.49
N LEU A 106 14.32 4.91 3.55
CA LEU A 106 15.11 5.69 2.57
C LEU A 106 16.61 5.37 2.64
N GLN A 107 17.12 5.00 3.83
CA GLN A 107 18.54 4.68 4.04
C GLN A 107 18.90 3.24 3.67
N THR A 108 17.95 2.29 3.75
CA THR A 108 18.23 0.87 3.46
C THR A 108 18.43 0.60 1.97
N VAL A 109 17.75 1.34 1.07
CA VAL A 109 17.94 1.20 -0.38
C VAL A 109 19.23 1.88 -0.86
N ALA A 110 19.79 2.81 -0.09
CA ALA A 110 21.05 3.47 -0.42
C ALA A 110 22.30 2.61 -0.14
N ARG A 111 22.15 1.40 0.40
CA ARG A 111 23.25 0.52 0.85
C ARG A 111 23.29 -0.87 0.20
N VAL A 112 22.55 -1.10 -0.89
CA VAL A 112 22.72 -2.29 -1.74
C VAL A 112 23.36 -1.87 -3.06
#